data_AF-A0A183GNS6-F1
#
_entry.id   AF-A0A183GNS6-F1
#
_cell.length_a   1.000
_cell.length_b   1.000
_cell.length_c   1.000
_cell.angle_alpha   90.00
_cell.angle_beta   90.00
_cell.angle_gamma   90.00
#
_symmetry.space_group_name_H-M   'P 1'
#
loop_
_entity.id
_entity.type
_entity.pdbx_description
1 polymer ?
#
loop_
_entity_poly.entity_id
_entity_poly.type
_entity_poly.pdbx_seq_one_letter_code
_entity_poly.pdbx_strand_id
1 'polypeptide(L)'
;MSSSFDPYDWASFYFGKMGRDEASRLLSETGVAIGTFLLRDSSRPGDYSLSVRPIYSLSPLDGFRSRESDEEHKVRHYLIEEKLCENGVKQVKIADHDFMDLPTLLNHFKIHILDKTSLTIPYRKGQIEQVIGLYRFEGERDTDLPFEVGETLEIIGKPEEGWWQARNALNATGLVPAIYVRPVSFKVVLIVRFRP
;
A
#
# COMPACT_ATOMS: atom_id res chain seq x y z
N MET A 1 4.20 -5.63 16.59
CA MET A 1 4.47 -5.99 15.19
C MET A 1 5.32 -4.87 14.62
N SER A 2 6.56 -5.16 14.21
CA SER A 2 7.51 -4.16 13.71
C SER A 2 7.04 -3.67 12.34
N SER A 3 6.65 -2.39 12.20
CA SER A 3 6.39 -1.76 10.90
C SER A 3 7.61 -1.93 9.99
N SER A 4 7.45 -2.48 8.79
CA SER A 4 8.56 -3.00 7.98
C SER A 4 9.16 -2.00 6.99
N PHE A 5 8.90 -0.69 7.15
CA PHE A 5 9.34 0.31 6.18
C PHE A 5 10.40 1.26 6.73
N ASP A 6 11.27 1.72 5.85
CA ASP A 6 12.25 2.75 6.14
C ASP A 6 11.61 4.14 5.95
N PRO A 7 11.51 4.99 6.99
CA PRO A 7 10.97 6.35 6.89
C PRO A 7 11.82 7.26 6.00
N TYR A 8 13.11 6.97 5.84
CA TYR A 8 14.00 7.75 5.00
C TYR A 8 13.81 7.43 3.51
N ASP A 9 13.24 6.27 3.18
CA ASP A 9 12.85 5.86 1.83
C ASP A 9 11.46 6.39 1.44
N TRP A 10 11.00 7.49 2.04
CA TRP A 10 9.64 8.00 1.80
C TRP A 10 9.37 8.41 0.36
N ALA A 11 10.42 8.74 -0.39
CA ALA A 11 10.33 8.99 -1.82
C ALA A 11 9.80 7.78 -2.61
N SER A 12 10.04 6.53 -2.15
CA SER A 12 9.57 5.32 -2.86
C SER A 12 8.06 5.07 -2.75
N PHE A 13 7.40 5.77 -1.82
CA PHE A 13 5.94 5.74 -1.63
C PHE A 13 5.32 7.13 -1.66
N TYR A 14 6.00 8.06 -2.33
CA TYR A 14 5.51 9.39 -2.66
C TYR A 14 5.06 9.45 -4.12
N PHE A 15 3.83 9.92 -4.34
CA PHE A 15 3.15 9.86 -5.64
C PHE A 15 2.90 11.23 -6.27
N GLY A 16 3.57 12.29 -5.79
CA GLY A 16 3.47 13.65 -6.35
C GLY A 16 2.02 14.09 -6.56
N LYS A 17 1.69 14.54 -7.77
CA LYS A 17 0.38 15.11 -8.16
C LYS A 17 -0.79 14.13 -8.16
N MET A 18 -0.67 12.96 -7.54
CA MET A 18 -1.78 12.03 -7.35
C MET A 18 -2.93 12.71 -6.61
N GLY A 19 -4.14 12.59 -7.17
CA GLY A 19 -5.35 13.14 -6.57
C GLY A 19 -5.86 12.35 -5.36
N ARG A 20 -6.71 12.98 -4.55
CA ARG A 20 -7.37 12.34 -3.40
C ARG A 20 -8.18 11.11 -3.81
N ASP A 21 -8.96 11.23 -4.89
CA ASP A 21 -9.87 10.17 -5.33
C ASP A 21 -9.09 8.98 -5.86
N GLU A 22 -7.99 9.22 -6.58
CA GLU A 22 -7.09 8.17 -7.07
C GLU A 22 -6.42 7.43 -5.90
N ALA A 23 -5.89 8.17 -4.91
CA ALA A 23 -5.35 7.55 -3.71
C ALA A 23 -6.39 6.72 -2.95
N SER A 24 -7.64 7.19 -2.90
CA SER A 24 -8.76 6.47 -2.27
C SER A 24 -9.06 5.18 -3.02
N ARG A 25 -9.11 5.24 -4.35
CA ARG A 25 -9.33 4.08 -5.21
C ARG A 25 -8.26 3.03 -4.98
N LEU A 26 -6.98 3.39 -5.12
CA LEU A 26 -5.85 2.47 -4.97
C LEU A 26 -5.82 1.81 -3.59
N LEU A 27 -5.95 2.59 -2.52
CA LEU A 27 -5.93 2.05 -1.17
C LEU A 27 -7.18 1.23 -0.80
N SER A 28 -8.27 1.36 -1.57
CA SER A 28 -9.49 0.56 -1.40
C SER A 28 -9.50 -0.71 -2.25
N GLU A 29 -8.52 -0.91 -3.14
CA GLU A 29 -8.45 -2.09 -4.01
C GLU A 29 -8.42 -3.40 -3.21
N THR A 30 -9.01 -4.44 -3.80
CA THR A 30 -9.00 -5.80 -3.25
C THR A 30 -7.56 -6.33 -3.26
N GLY A 31 -7.01 -6.61 -2.08
CA GLY A 31 -5.62 -7.09 -1.92
C GLY A 31 -4.70 -6.09 -1.23
N VAL A 32 -5.10 -4.81 -1.13
CA VAL A 32 -4.36 -3.83 -0.32
C VAL A 32 -4.61 -4.11 1.16
N ALA A 33 -3.53 -4.37 1.88
CA ALA A 33 -3.58 -4.67 3.30
C ALA A 33 -4.03 -3.46 4.12
N ILE A 34 -4.63 -3.75 5.26
CA ILE A 34 -5.02 -2.74 6.23
C ILE A 34 -3.77 -2.10 6.86
N GLY A 35 -3.80 -0.79 7.07
CA GLY A 35 -2.66 0.02 7.52
C GLY A 35 -1.71 0.41 6.37
N THR A 36 -2.03 0.02 5.13
CA THR A 36 -1.31 0.47 3.95
C THR A 36 -1.52 1.97 3.70
N PHE A 37 -0.45 2.70 3.38
CA PHE A 37 -0.48 4.16 3.25
C PHE A 37 0.37 4.70 2.10
N LEU A 38 0.08 5.90 1.59
CA LEU A 38 0.94 6.62 0.64
C LEU A 38 1.03 8.11 0.96
N LEU A 39 2.09 8.73 0.47
CA LEU A 39 2.24 10.19 0.44
C LEU A 39 1.94 10.72 -0.96
N ARG A 40 1.34 11.90 -1.02
CA ARG A 40 1.04 12.63 -2.26
C ARG A 40 1.03 14.14 -2.01
N ASP A 41 1.00 14.92 -3.07
CA ASP A 41 0.73 16.36 -3.01
C ASP A 41 -0.64 16.58 -2.33
N SER A 42 -0.67 17.58 -1.45
CA SER A 42 -1.92 18.11 -0.95
C SER A 42 -2.64 18.93 -2.02
N SER A 43 -3.95 19.10 -1.87
CA SER A 43 -4.68 20.12 -2.62
C SER A 43 -4.27 21.54 -2.21
N ARG A 44 -3.63 21.69 -1.05
CA ARG A 44 -3.00 22.93 -0.61
C ARG A 44 -1.58 23.04 -1.20
N PRO A 45 -1.25 24.11 -1.94
CA PRO A 45 0.08 24.28 -2.52
C PRO A 45 1.18 24.27 -1.46
N GLY A 46 2.22 23.46 -1.67
CA GLY A 46 3.38 23.35 -0.78
C GLY A 46 3.21 22.35 0.37
N ASP A 47 2.03 21.75 0.53
CA ASP A 47 1.76 20.77 1.59
C ASP A 47 1.66 19.34 1.05
N TYR A 48 1.74 18.37 1.95
CA TYR A 48 1.59 16.96 1.64
C TYR A 48 0.27 16.39 2.18
N SER A 49 -0.12 15.24 1.65
CA SER A 49 -1.24 14.46 2.17
C SER A 49 -0.80 13.01 2.39
N LEU A 50 -1.03 12.51 3.60
CA LEU A 50 -0.87 11.11 3.97
C LEU A 50 -2.21 10.40 3.84
N SER A 51 -2.32 9.45 2.91
CA SER A 51 -3.53 8.66 2.71
C SER A 51 -3.33 7.26 3.29
N VAL A 52 -4.27 6.75 4.07
CA VAL A 52 -4.11 5.48 4.81
C VAL A 52 -5.39 4.64 4.70
N ARG A 53 -5.24 3.34 4.47
CA ARG A 53 -6.32 2.34 4.62
C ARG A 53 -6.46 1.99 6.12
N PRO A 54 -7.50 2.45 6.82
CA PRO A 54 -7.59 2.31 8.27
C PRO A 54 -7.86 0.89 8.75
N ILE A 55 -7.38 0.57 9.96
CA ILE A 55 -7.67 -0.67 10.69
C ILE A 55 -9.02 -0.56 11.38
N TYR A 56 -10.04 -1.20 10.84
CA TYR A 56 -11.26 -1.47 11.58
C TYR A 56 -11.03 -2.73 12.40
N SER A 57 -11.01 -2.60 13.73
CA SER A 57 -11.22 -3.77 14.57
C SER A 57 -12.63 -4.25 14.27
N LEU A 58 -12.78 -5.34 13.52
CA LEU A 58 -14.05 -6.05 13.47
C LEU A 58 -14.36 -6.47 14.91
N SER A 59 -15.22 -5.72 15.57
CA SER A 59 -15.73 -6.12 16.87
C SER A 59 -16.65 -7.31 16.60
N PRO A 60 -16.40 -8.51 17.12
CA PRO A 60 -17.23 -9.69 16.82
C PRO A 60 -18.71 -9.55 17.25
N LEU A 61 -19.05 -8.47 17.97
CA LEU A 61 -20.38 -8.15 18.46
C LEU A 61 -21.23 -7.30 17.49
N ASP A 62 -20.67 -6.80 16.38
CA ASP A 62 -21.42 -6.00 15.39
C ASP A 62 -22.26 -6.87 14.41
N GLY A 63 -22.39 -8.17 14.68
CA GLY A 63 -23.09 -9.17 13.86
C GLY A 63 -24.62 -8.99 13.73
N PHE A 64 -25.19 -7.82 14.04
CA PHE A 64 -26.61 -7.57 13.82
C PHE A 64 -26.97 -6.10 13.56
N ARG A 65 -26.18 -5.38 12.77
CA ARG A 65 -26.66 -4.11 12.18
C ARG A 65 -26.38 -4.04 10.68
N SER A 66 -27.41 -4.39 9.94
CA SER A 66 -27.68 -4.02 8.56
C SER A 66 -27.73 -2.49 8.40
N ARG A 67 -26.56 -1.86 8.30
CA ARG A 67 -26.25 -0.69 7.47
C ARG A 67 -24.75 -0.46 7.54
N GLU A 68 -23.97 -1.23 6.77
CA GLU A 68 -22.56 -0.92 6.51
C GLU A 68 -22.52 0.54 6.04
N SER A 69 -22.07 1.44 6.91
CA SER A 69 -21.92 2.83 6.52
C SER A 69 -20.65 2.89 5.68
N ASP A 70 -20.75 3.30 4.41
CA ASP A 70 -19.61 3.47 3.49
C ASP A 70 -18.42 4.23 4.11
N GLU A 71 -18.67 5.02 5.16
CA GLU A 71 -17.70 5.76 5.96
C GLU A 71 -16.76 4.88 6.81
N GLU A 72 -17.13 3.63 7.10
CA GLU A 72 -16.33 2.66 7.87
C GLU A 72 -15.46 1.77 6.97
N HIS A 73 -15.36 2.03 5.67
CA HIS A 73 -14.31 1.43 4.83
C HIS A 73 -13.51 2.47 4.07
N LYS A 74 -13.77 3.75 4.36
CA LYS A 74 -13.20 4.87 3.63
C LYS A 74 -11.75 5.10 4.00
N VAL A 75 -10.93 5.31 2.97
CA VAL A 75 -9.54 5.75 3.12
C VAL A 75 -9.51 7.08 3.88
N ARG A 76 -8.61 7.17 4.85
CA ARG A 76 -8.37 8.40 5.62
C ARG A 76 -7.30 9.23 4.93
N HIS A 77 -7.46 10.55 4.92
CA HIS A 77 -6.46 11.47 4.41
C HIS A 77 -6.14 12.49 5.47
N TYR A 78 -4.85 12.61 5.77
CA TYR A 78 -4.32 13.53 6.76
C TYR A 78 -3.46 14.56 6.06
N LEU A 79 -3.74 15.81 6.35
CA LEU A 79 -2.95 16.93 5.86
C LEU A 79 -1.62 16.99 6.64
N ILE A 80 -0.53 17.08 5.91
CA ILE A 80 0.79 17.39 6.45
C ILE A 80 1.14 18.79 5.97
N GLU A 81 1.20 19.73 6.90
CA GLU A 81 1.53 21.13 6.62
C GLU A 81 3.04 21.31 6.62
N GLU A 82 3.59 21.88 5.56
CA GLU A 82 4.99 22.31 5.53
C GLU A 82 5.09 23.75 6.04
N LYS A 83 5.91 23.97 7.08
CA LYS A 83 6.11 25.28 7.69
C LYS A 83 7.56 25.68 7.60
N LEU A 84 7.81 26.90 7.14
CA LEU A 84 9.13 27.51 7.21
C LEU A 84 9.28 28.21 8.58
N CYS A 85 10.19 27.72 9.40
CA CYS A 85 10.52 28.33 10.68
C CYS A 85 11.34 29.61 10.49
N GLU A 86 11.39 30.46 11.52
CA GLU A 86 12.12 31.74 11.51
C GLU A 86 13.64 31.56 11.24
N ASN A 87 14.18 30.39 11.57
CA ASN A 87 15.57 30.01 11.30
C ASN A 87 15.81 29.50 9.85
N GLY A 88 14.80 29.56 8.98
CA GLY A 88 14.86 29.08 7.59
C GLY A 88 14.75 27.56 7.42
N VAL A 89 14.58 26.82 8.52
CA VAL A 89 14.41 25.35 8.47
C VAL A 89 12.95 25.03 8.17
N LYS A 90 12.74 24.10 7.25
CA LYS A 90 11.40 23.54 6.99
C LYS A 90 11.08 22.48 8.04
N GLN A 91 9.91 22.61 8.65
CA GLN A 91 9.32 21.63 9.56
C GLN A 91 7.98 21.16 9.01
N VAL A 92 7.49 20.04 9.53
CA VAL A 92 6.20 19.49 9.11
C VAL A 92 5.27 19.30 10.30
N LYS A 93 3.98 19.55 10.09
CA LYS A 93 2.94 19.34 11.09
C LYS A 93 1.85 18.41 10.56
N ILE A 94 1.39 17.47 11.37
CA ILE A 94 0.21 16.65 11.07
C ILE A 94 -0.69 16.60 12.30
N ALA A 95 -1.99 16.85 12.10
CA ALA A 95 -2.94 17.08 13.19
C ALA A 95 -2.42 18.16 14.15
N ASP A 96 -2.06 17.78 15.38
CA ASP A 96 -1.53 18.65 16.44
C ASP A 96 -0.08 18.35 16.85
N HIS A 97 0.64 17.61 16.02
CA HIS A 97 2.02 17.22 16.28
C HIS A 97 2.95 17.85 15.25
N ASP A 98 3.97 18.57 15.75
CA ASP A 98 5.04 19.15 14.95
C ASP A 98 6.26 18.21 14.94
N PHE A 99 6.91 18.12 13.78
CA PHE A 99 8.06 17.26 13.53
C PHE A 99 9.15 18.01 12.76
N MET A 100 10.38 17.55 12.91
CA MET A 100 11.53 18.12 12.23
C MET A 100 11.43 17.93 10.71
N ASP A 101 10.95 16.78 10.26
CA ASP A 101 10.87 16.39 8.85
C ASP A 101 9.88 15.23 8.64
N LEU A 102 9.67 14.85 7.37
CA LEU A 102 8.81 13.71 7.01
C LEU A 102 9.29 12.38 7.62
N PRO A 103 10.58 12.00 7.58
CA PRO A 103 11.06 10.77 8.20
C PRO A 103 10.74 10.67 9.70
N THR A 104 10.94 11.75 10.47
CA THR A 104 10.65 11.76 11.92
C THR A 104 9.16 11.62 12.22
N LEU A 105 8.31 12.29 11.43
CA LEU A 105 6.85 12.12 11.47
C LEU A 105 6.45 10.67 11.18
N LEU A 106 6.92 10.11 10.07
CA LEU A 106 6.59 8.74 9.66
C LEU A 106 7.06 7.72 10.70
N ASN A 107 8.26 7.92 11.26
CA ASN A 107 8.80 7.05 12.30
C ASN A 107 7.95 7.08 13.58
N HIS A 108 7.41 8.25 13.95
CA HIS A 108 6.53 8.39 15.11
C HIS A 108 5.24 7.56 14.94
N PHE A 109 4.56 7.66 13.79
CA PHE A 109 3.29 6.96 13.52
C PHE A 109 3.43 5.48 13.11
N LYS A 110 4.66 4.93 13.13
CA LYS A 110 4.87 3.48 13.09
C LYS A 110 4.29 2.77 14.31
N ILE A 111 4.43 3.40 15.47
CA ILE A 111 4.03 2.84 16.77
C ILE A 111 2.89 3.62 17.42
N HIS A 112 2.68 4.88 17.02
CA HIS A 112 1.54 5.68 17.47
C HIS A 112 0.37 5.57 16.48
N ILE A 113 -0.84 5.52 17.01
CA ILE A 113 -2.06 5.44 16.22
C ILE A 113 -2.44 6.84 15.74
N LEU A 114 -2.70 6.96 14.45
CA LEU A 114 -3.28 8.14 13.84
C LEU A 114 -4.78 7.89 13.68
N ASP A 115 -5.59 8.54 14.54
CA ASP A 115 -7.04 8.31 14.73
C ASP A 115 -7.37 6.86 15.13
N LYS A 116 -7.38 5.93 14.17
CA LYS A 116 -7.69 4.50 14.38
C LYS A 116 -6.70 3.55 13.69
N THR A 117 -5.63 4.06 13.09
CA THR A 117 -4.70 3.24 12.32
C THR A 117 -3.24 3.59 12.61
N SER A 118 -2.38 2.58 12.65
CA SER A 118 -0.92 2.77 12.60
C SER A 118 -0.43 2.67 11.16
N LEU A 119 0.70 3.31 10.85
CA LEU A 119 1.36 3.17 9.56
C LEU A 119 2.11 1.84 9.55
N THR A 120 1.60 0.85 8.82
CA THR A 120 2.19 -0.49 8.81
C THR A 120 3.04 -0.70 7.56
N ILE A 121 2.48 -0.35 6.40
CA ILE A 121 3.03 -0.74 5.09
C ILE A 121 2.91 0.44 4.10
N PRO A 122 4.00 0.92 3.49
CA PRO A 122 3.90 1.91 2.44
C PRO A 122 3.35 1.26 1.18
N TYR A 123 2.35 1.87 0.58
CA TYR A 123 1.86 1.56 -0.74
C TYR A 123 2.96 1.92 -1.73
N ARG A 124 3.55 0.90 -2.32
CA ARG A 124 4.45 1.06 -3.46
C ARG A 124 3.59 0.99 -4.70
N LYS A 125 3.84 1.80 -5.74
CA LYS A 125 3.13 1.64 -7.01
C LYS A 125 3.48 0.25 -7.50
N GLY A 126 2.48 -0.63 -7.48
CA GLY A 126 2.72 -2.03 -7.64
C GLY A 126 2.34 -2.90 -6.45
N GLN A 127 2.16 -2.42 -5.20
CA GLN A 127 1.87 -3.21 -3.99
C GLN A 127 0.60 -4.09 -4.13
N ILE A 128 0.67 -5.43 -4.12
CA ILE A 128 0.96 -6.25 -5.30
C ILE A 128 -0.12 -7.30 -5.39
N GLU A 129 -0.74 -7.45 -6.56
CA GLU A 129 -1.38 -8.72 -6.91
C GLU A 129 -0.25 -9.75 -6.93
N GLN A 130 -0.02 -10.43 -5.79
CA GLN A 130 0.86 -11.59 -5.77
C GLN A 130 0.21 -12.60 -6.66
N VAL A 131 0.95 -13.03 -7.67
CA VAL A 131 0.49 -14.05 -8.59
C VAL A 131 1.42 -15.23 -8.51
N ILE A 132 0.89 -16.40 -8.85
CA ILE A 132 1.67 -17.62 -9.00
C ILE A 132 1.69 -18.03 -10.47
N GLY A 133 2.86 -18.39 -10.97
CA GLY A 133 3.03 -18.91 -12.33
C GLY A 133 2.25 -20.20 -12.52
N LEU A 134 1.39 -20.25 -13.53
CA LEU A 134 0.67 -21.44 -13.96
C LEU A 134 1.47 -22.26 -14.98
N TYR A 135 2.27 -21.57 -15.79
CA TYR A 135 3.11 -22.13 -16.83
C TYR A 135 4.50 -21.51 -16.72
N ARG A 136 5.53 -22.26 -17.10
CA ARG A 136 6.88 -21.73 -17.25
C ARG A 136 6.89 -20.72 -18.39
N PHE A 137 7.61 -19.61 -18.20
CA PHE A 137 7.83 -18.59 -19.22
C PHE A 137 9.33 -18.32 -19.33
N GLU A 138 9.88 -18.48 -20.53
CA GLU A 138 11.32 -18.32 -20.77
C GLU A 138 11.72 -16.90 -21.20
N GLY A 139 10.73 -16.05 -21.52
CA GLY A 139 10.96 -14.72 -22.11
C GLY A 139 11.21 -14.80 -23.62
N GLU A 140 10.57 -13.92 -24.39
CA GLU A 140 10.82 -13.77 -25.84
C GLU A 140 11.62 -12.49 -26.15
N ARG A 141 11.55 -11.49 -25.27
CA ARG A 141 12.20 -10.20 -25.40
C ARG A 141 13.12 -9.92 -24.21
N ASP A 142 14.09 -9.04 -24.39
CA ASP A 142 14.99 -8.58 -23.32
C ASP A 142 14.25 -7.83 -22.19
N THR A 143 13.02 -7.38 -22.46
CA THR A 143 12.14 -6.72 -21.48
C THR A 143 11.33 -7.70 -20.62
N ASP A 144 11.36 -8.98 -20.95
CA ASP A 144 10.54 -10.00 -20.32
C ASP A 144 11.18 -10.52 -19.03
N LEU A 145 10.35 -10.95 -18.09
CA LEU A 145 10.79 -11.59 -16.86
C LEU A 145 10.48 -13.10 -16.93
N PRO A 146 11.49 -13.97 -17.13
CA PRO A 146 11.29 -15.42 -17.07
C PRO A 146 10.88 -15.87 -15.67
N PHE A 147 10.05 -16.91 -15.59
CA PHE A 147 9.61 -17.51 -14.33
C PHE A 147 9.20 -18.98 -14.49
N GLU A 148 9.21 -19.72 -13.38
CA GLU A 148 8.82 -21.14 -13.34
C GLU A 148 7.36 -21.35 -12.90
N VAL A 149 6.82 -22.54 -13.20
CA VAL A 149 5.51 -22.97 -12.65
C VAL A 149 5.57 -22.97 -11.12
N GLY A 150 4.60 -22.34 -10.49
CA GLY A 150 4.54 -22.24 -9.03
C GLY A 150 5.36 -21.09 -8.44
N GLU A 151 6.13 -20.35 -9.25
CA GLU A 151 6.89 -19.19 -8.78
C GLU A 151 5.95 -18.06 -8.37
N THR A 152 6.21 -17.46 -7.21
CA THR A 152 5.45 -16.29 -6.74
C THR A 152 6.08 -15.03 -7.30
N LEU A 153 5.28 -14.25 -8.01
CA LEU A 153 5.67 -12.98 -8.60
C LEU A 153 4.86 -11.84 -8.02
N GLU A 154 5.51 -10.69 -8.01
CA GLU A 154 4.91 -9.44 -7.60
C GLU A 154 4.51 -8.63 -8.85
N ILE A 155 3.22 -8.53 -9.22
CA ILE A 155 2.75 -7.58 -10.24
C ILE A 155 2.88 -6.12 -9.79
N ILE A 156 3.87 -5.41 -10.35
CA ILE A 156 4.17 -4.00 -10.06
C ILE A 156 3.49 -3.00 -11.02
N GLY A 157 2.91 -3.46 -12.12
CA GLY A 157 2.20 -2.62 -13.09
C GLY A 157 1.51 -3.41 -14.19
N LYS A 158 0.61 -2.76 -14.93
CA LYS A 158 -0.11 -3.34 -16.08
C LYS A 158 -0.02 -2.36 -17.27
N PRO A 159 1.19 -2.17 -17.84
CA PRO A 159 1.42 -1.14 -18.86
C PRO A 159 0.69 -1.42 -20.17
N GLU A 160 0.41 -2.69 -20.47
CA GLU A 160 -0.23 -3.14 -21.69
C GLU A 160 -1.32 -4.18 -21.37
N GLU A 161 -2.32 -4.29 -22.25
CA GLU A 161 -3.35 -5.32 -22.11
C GLU A 161 -2.72 -6.70 -22.32
N GLY A 162 -2.91 -7.61 -21.36
CA GLY A 162 -2.35 -8.96 -21.41
C GLY A 162 -0.89 -9.09 -20.99
N TRP A 163 -0.16 -7.99 -20.76
CA TRP A 163 1.23 -7.99 -20.31
C TRP A 163 1.41 -7.15 -19.06
N TRP A 164 1.81 -7.82 -17.98
CA TRP A 164 1.95 -7.20 -16.67
C TRP A 164 3.42 -7.06 -16.33
N GLN A 165 3.80 -5.92 -15.76
CA GLN A 165 5.13 -5.72 -15.23
C GLN A 165 5.19 -6.39 -13.86
N ALA A 166 6.12 -7.34 -13.69
CA ALA A 166 6.29 -8.11 -12.48
C ALA A 166 7.70 -7.95 -11.88
N ARG A 167 7.84 -8.34 -10.62
CA ARG A 167 9.10 -8.45 -9.87
C ARG A 167 9.20 -9.84 -9.25
N ASN A 168 10.36 -10.50 -9.37
CA ASN A 168 10.61 -11.79 -8.72
C ASN A 168 11.28 -11.63 -7.35
N ALA A 169 11.50 -12.75 -6.65
CA ALA A 169 12.15 -12.76 -5.33
C ALA A 169 13.60 -12.24 -5.32
N LEU A 170 14.27 -12.21 -6.48
CA LEU A 170 15.61 -11.66 -6.67
C LEU A 170 15.59 -10.15 -7.01
N ASN A 171 14.42 -9.50 -6.91
CA ASN A 171 14.19 -8.11 -7.31
C ASN A 171 14.39 -7.83 -8.82
N ALA A 172 14.51 -8.84 -9.67
CA ALA A 172 14.51 -8.64 -11.12
C ALA A 172 13.10 -8.27 -11.58
N THR A 173 13.00 -7.36 -12.55
CA THR A 173 11.74 -6.84 -13.06
C THR A 173 11.63 -6.98 -14.57
N GLY A 174 10.43 -7.26 -15.07
CA GLY A 174 10.16 -7.34 -16.50
C GLY A 174 8.69 -7.68 -16.78
N LEU A 175 8.35 -7.88 -18.04
CA LEU A 175 6.99 -8.19 -18.47
C LEU A 175 6.70 -9.70 -18.37
N VAL A 176 5.48 -10.03 -17.94
CA VAL A 176 4.94 -11.39 -17.90
C VAL A 176 3.56 -11.44 -18.56
N PRO A 177 3.21 -12.54 -19.25
CA PRO A 177 1.87 -12.72 -19.79
C PRO A 177 0.84 -12.88 -18.67
N ALA A 178 -0.19 -12.03 -18.66
CA ALA A 178 -1.26 -12.06 -17.66
C ALA A 178 -1.97 -13.42 -17.58
N ILE A 179 -2.11 -14.10 -18.72
CA ILE A 179 -2.74 -15.42 -18.82
C ILE A 179 -1.90 -16.56 -18.23
N TYR A 180 -0.61 -16.33 -17.95
CA TYR A 180 0.29 -17.35 -17.40
C TYR A 180 0.38 -17.31 -15.89
N VAL A 181 -0.34 -16.39 -15.25
CA VAL A 181 -0.27 -16.17 -13.82
C VAL A 181 -1.68 -16.13 -13.24
N ARG A 182 -1.82 -16.46 -11.95
CA ARG A 182 -3.09 -16.27 -11.22
C ARG A 182 -2.86 -15.58 -9.89
N PRO A 183 -3.79 -14.75 -9.40
CA PRO A 183 -3.69 -14.18 -8.07
C PRO A 183 -3.63 -15.26 -6.98
N VAL A 184 -2.74 -15.03 -6.01
CA VAL A 184 -2.63 -15.79 -4.77
C VAL A 184 -3.85 -15.41 -3.91
N SER A 185 -4.95 -16.13 -4.08
CA SER A 185 -6.10 -16.00 -3.19
C SER A 185 -5.75 -16.59 -1.83
N PHE A 186 -5.58 -15.74 -0.83
CA PHE A 186 -5.58 -16.14 0.57
C PHE A 186 -7.00 -16.52 0.99
N LYS A 187 -7.50 -17.68 0.56
CA LYS A 187 -8.53 -18.34 1.36
C LYS A 187 -7.85 -18.82 2.62
N VAL A 188 -8.09 -18.12 3.72
CA VAL A 188 -7.89 -18.66 5.08
C VAL A 188 -8.75 -19.91 5.14
N VAL A 189 -8.18 -21.07 4.82
CA VAL A 189 -8.81 -22.35 5.11
C VAL A 189 -8.67 -22.50 6.61
N LEU A 190 -9.73 -22.12 7.32
CA LEU A 190 -9.94 -22.50 8.71
C LEU A 190 -10.09 -24.03 8.71
N ILE A 191 -8.98 -24.77 8.68
CA ILE A 191 -8.99 -26.21 8.91
C ILE A 191 -9.17 -26.39 10.41
N VAL A 192 -10.41 -26.31 10.86
CA VAL A 192 -10.79 -26.88 12.15
C VAL A 192 -10.74 -28.39 11.98
N ARG A 193 -9.58 -28.98 12.28
CA ARG A 193 -9.47 -30.42 12.48
C ARG A 193 -10.20 -30.77 13.76
N PHE A 194 -11.42 -31.28 13.64
CA PHE A 194 -11.92 -32.27 14.60
C PHE A 194 -11.90 -33.63 13.91
N ARG A 195 -10.96 -34.47 14.36
CA ARG A 195 -10.94 -35.91 14.10
C ARG A 195 -11.98 -36.60 15.01
N PRO A 196 -12.47 -37.79 14.60
CA PRO A 196 -13.76 -38.36 15.01
C PRO A 196 -13.88 -38.68 16.50
#